data_AF-A0A350HDL4-F1
#
_entry.id   AF-A0A350HDL4-F1
#
_cell.length_a   1.000
_cell.length_b   1.000
_cell.length_c   1.000
_cell.angle_alpha   90.00
_cell.angle_beta   90.00
_cell.angle_gamma   90.00
#
_symmetry.space_group_name_H-M   'P 1'
#
loop_
_entity.id
_entity.type
_entity.pdbx_description
1 polymer ?
#
loop_
_entity_poly.entity_id
_entity_poly.type
_entity_poly.pdbx_seq_one_letter_code
_entity_poly.pdbx_strand_id
1 'polypeptide(L)'
;MKLFYRACQALLIVSLVACLSGCGSSSTATNPEFKREARRTVIRSTAVSYATKYALYWESVSINNHLERVTRNLDNTFNFRGLLLKNEVLPPILRESSGNVSMESPLNIRTSDRMLEIIQPARFSSAIPTWRNYLHM
;
A
#
# COMPACT_ATOMS: atom_id res chain seq x y z
N MET A 1 -6.59 -35.62 -54.95
CA MET A 1 -7.77 -34.72 -54.97
C MET A 1 -8.45 -34.48 -53.60
N LYS A 2 -8.15 -35.23 -52.51
CA LYS A 2 -8.78 -35.02 -51.18
C LYS A 2 -8.17 -33.88 -50.33
N LEU A 3 -6.95 -33.43 -50.64
CA LEU A 3 -6.26 -32.35 -49.91
C LEU A 3 -6.78 -30.94 -50.26
N PHE A 4 -7.16 -30.69 -51.51
CA PHE A 4 -7.69 -29.39 -51.94
C PHE A 4 -9.09 -29.09 -51.36
N TYR A 5 -9.92 -30.12 -51.15
CA TYR A 5 -11.25 -29.96 -50.57
C TYR A 5 -11.20 -29.60 -49.07
N ARG A 6 -10.22 -30.15 -48.33
CA ARG A 6 -10.00 -29.84 -46.91
C ARG A 6 -9.46 -28.44 -46.69
N ALA A 7 -8.63 -27.94 -47.61
CA ALA A 7 -8.17 -26.55 -47.61
C ALA A 7 -9.31 -25.56 -47.88
N CYS A 8 -10.20 -25.88 -48.83
CA CYS A 8 -11.38 -25.05 -49.14
C CYS A 8 -12.41 -25.04 -47.99
N GLN A 9 -12.66 -26.20 -47.35
CA GLN A 9 -13.56 -26.32 -46.20
C GLN A 9 -13.03 -25.58 -44.96
N ALA A 10 -11.71 -25.59 -44.73
CA ALA A 10 -11.09 -24.81 -43.65
C ALA A 10 -11.20 -23.30 -43.89
N LEU A 11 -11.00 -22.84 -45.13
CA LEU A 11 -11.13 -21.42 -45.50
C LEU A 11 -12.58 -20.90 -45.36
N LEU A 12 -13.57 -21.72 -45.72
CA LEU A 12 -14.98 -21.37 -45.56
C LEU A 12 -15.40 -21.21 -44.10
N ILE A 13 -14.92 -22.09 -43.21
CA ILE A 13 -15.22 -22.04 -41.76
C ILE A 13 -14.56 -20.83 -41.10
N VAL A 14 -13.32 -20.48 -41.49
CA VAL A 14 -12.63 -19.30 -40.94
C VAL A 14 -13.32 -17.99 -41.33
N SER A 15 -13.85 -17.88 -42.56
CA SER A 15 -14.63 -16.69 -42.95
C SER A 15 -16.00 -16.61 -42.26
N LEU A 16 -16.63 -17.75 -41.99
CA LEU A 16 -17.92 -17.82 -41.32
C LEU A 16 -17.82 -17.45 -39.83
N VAL A 17 -16.73 -17.84 -39.16
CA VAL A 17 -16.47 -17.50 -37.74
C VAL A 17 -16.05 -16.03 -37.56
N ALA A 18 -15.35 -15.45 -38.54
CA ALA A 18 -14.97 -14.04 -38.54
C ALA A 18 -16.19 -13.10 -38.71
N CYS A 19 -17.26 -13.55 -39.37
CA CYS A 19 -18.51 -12.78 -39.50
C CYS A 19 -19.48 -12.94 -38.31
N LEU A 20 -19.43 -14.07 -37.58
CA LEU A 20 -20.22 -14.29 -36.36
C LEU A 20 -19.64 -13.58 -35.13
N SER A 21 -18.34 -13.29 -35.15
CA SER A 21 -17.76 -12.23 -34.33
C SER A 21 -18.00 -10.89 -35.01
N GLY A 22 -19.29 -10.60 -35.24
CA GLY A 22 -19.77 -9.30 -35.66
C GLY A 22 -19.13 -8.24 -34.78
N CYS A 23 -18.15 -7.55 -35.37
CA CYS A 23 -17.67 -6.27 -34.89
C CYS A 23 -18.88 -5.35 -34.93
N GLY A 24 -19.63 -5.32 -33.83
CA GLY A 24 -20.56 -4.27 -33.54
C GLY A 24 -19.74 -3.00 -33.49
N SER A 25 -19.63 -2.32 -34.62
CA SER A 25 -19.36 -0.90 -34.67
C SER A 25 -20.54 -0.22 -33.98
N SER A 26 -20.55 -0.25 -32.65
CA SER A 26 -21.27 0.75 -31.90
C SER A 26 -20.51 2.04 -32.15
N SER A 27 -20.87 2.71 -33.24
CA SER A 27 -20.91 4.16 -33.22
C SER A 27 -21.85 4.51 -32.07
N THR A 28 -21.31 4.52 -30.84
CA THR A 28 -21.95 5.15 -29.72
C THR A 28 -22.02 6.61 -30.14
N ALA A 29 -23.15 7.00 -30.71
CA ALA A 29 -23.64 8.36 -30.61
C ALA A 29 -23.79 8.62 -29.11
N THR A 30 -22.65 8.83 -28.44
CA THR A 30 -22.60 9.14 -27.03
C THR A 30 -23.33 10.45 -26.91
N ASN A 31 -24.45 10.42 -26.18
CA ASN A 31 -25.23 11.61 -25.88
C ASN A 31 -24.24 12.73 -25.50
N PRO A 32 -24.25 13.90 -26.18
CA PRO A 32 -23.28 14.96 -25.94
C PRO A 32 -23.27 15.42 -24.47
N GLU A 33 -24.38 15.23 -23.73
CA GLU A 33 -24.44 15.42 -22.29
C GLU A 33 -23.54 14.45 -21.52
N PHE A 34 -23.61 13.15 -21.84
CA PHE A 34 -22.79 12.12 -21.18
C PHE A 34 -21.29 12.38 -21.37
N LYS A 35 -20.86 12.76 -22.58
CA LYS A 35 -19.45 13.10 -22.86
C LYS A 35 -18.98 14.31 -22.04
N ARG A 36 -19.85 15.32 -21.88
CA ARG A 36 -19.57 16.51 -21.06
C ARG A 36 -19.48 16.16 -19.57
N GLU A 37 -20.39 15.34 -19.06
CA GLU A 37 -20.37 14.86 -17.67
C GLU A 37 -19.12 14.03 -17.36
N ALA A 38 -18.79 13.06 -18.22
CA ALA A 38 -17.61 12.23 -18.06
C ALA A 38 -16.33 13.07 -18.03
N ARG A 39 -16.20 14.05 -18.92
CA ARG A 39 -15.06 14.99 -18.91
C ARG A 39 -15.02 15.80 -17.62
N ARG A 40 -16.16 16.37 -17.18
CA ARG A 40 -16.21 17.20 -15.97
C ARG A 40 -15.83 16.38 -14.73
N THR A 41 -16.30 15.15 -14.65
CA THR A 41 -15.99 14.23 -13.56
C THR A 41 -14.50 13.91 -13.53
N VAL A 42 -13.88 13.62 -14.68
CA VAL A 42 -12.43 13.35 -14.77
C VAL A 42 -11.61 14.59 -14.40
N ILE A 43 -11.97 15.78 -14.88
CA ILE A 43 -11.26 17.03 -14.52
C ILE A 43 -11.39 17.28 -13.01
N ARG A 44 -12.58 17.09 -12.44
CA ARG A 44 -12.82 17.27 -11.01
C ARG A 44 -12.01 16.26 -10.18
N SER A 45 -12.05 14.97 -10.51
CA SER A 45 -11.36 13.94 -9.74
C SER A 45 -9.84 14.08 -9.82
N THR A 46 -9.31 14.49 -10.97
CA THR A 46 -7.87 14.79 -11.15
C THR A 46 -7.46 16.03 -10.38
N ALA A 47 -8.24 17.12 -10.43
CA ALA A 47 -7.98 18.33 -9.64
C ALA A 47 -7.98 18.04 -8.13
N VAL A 48 -8.96 17.27 -7.63
CA VAL A 48 -9.01 16.86 -6.22
C VAL A 48 -7.80 16.01 -5.87
N SER A 49 -7.43 15.03 -6.70
CA SER A 49 -6.27 14.17 -6.45
C SER A 49 -4.95 14.95 -6.43
N TYR A 50 -4.82 15.98 -7.25
CA TYR A 50 -3.65 16.85 -7.23
C TYR A 50 -3.63 17.73 -5.97
N ALA A 51 -4.77 18.32 -5.63
CA ALA A 51 -4.91 19.16 -4.45
C ALA A 51 -4.62 18.39 -3.15
N THR A 52 -5.12 17.16 -3.01
CA THR A 52 -4.85 16.33 -1.83
C THR A 52 -3.37 16.00 -1.70
N LYS A 53 -2.70 15.61 -2.80
CA LYS A 53 -1.25 15.37 -2.80
C LYS A 53 -0.46 16.61 -2.39
N TYR A 54 -0.84 17.77 -2.93
CA TYR A 54 -0.20 19.04 -2.58
C TYR A 54 -0.40 19.38 -1.11
N ALA A 55 -1.62 19.25 -0.60
CA ALA A 55 -1.93 19.51 0.81
C ALA A 55 -1.13 18.59 1.75
N LEU A 56 -1.08 17.29 1.45
CA LEU A 56 -0.28 16.33 2.22
C LEU A 56 1.22 16.66 2.19
N TYR A 57 1.74 17.07 1.04
CA TYR A 57 3.14 17.51 0.93
C TYR A 57 3.40 18.76 1.79
N TRP A 58 2.55 19.77 1.69
CA TRP A 58 2.71 21.01 2.43
C TRP A 58 2.64 20.78 3.95
N GLU A 59 1.70 19.95 4.41
CA GLU A 59 1.59 19.58 5.81
C GLU A 59 2.80 18.75 6.28
N SER A 60 3.28 17.80 5.47
CA SER A 60 4.49 17.05 5.79
C SER A 60 5.69 17.98 6.01
N VAL A 61 5.90 18.96 5.12
CA VAL A 61 6.96 19.97 5.25
C VAL A 61 6.75 20.82 6.50
N SER A 62 5.52 21.26 6.78
CA SER A 62 5.17 22.04 7.97
C SER A 62 5.49 21.28 9.27
N ILE A 63 5.10 20.00 9.34
CA ILE A 63 5.38 19.10 10.46
C ILE A 63 6.88 18.89 10.62
N ASN A 64 7.61 18.58 9.55
CA ASN A 64 9.06 18.41 9.60
C ASN A 64 9.76 19.68 10.12
N ASN A 65 9.36 20.86 9.63
CA ASN A 65 9.87 22.14 10.15
C ASN A 65 9.53 22.37 11.62
N HIS A 66 8.41 21.84 12.11
CA HIS A 66 8.09 21.87 13.53
C HIS A 66 8.98 20.92 14.33
N LEU A 67 9.20 19.69 13.85
CA LEU A 67 10.10 18.70 14.47
C LEU A 67 11.54 19.23 14.58
N GLU A 68 12.04 19.91 13.55
CA GLU A 68 13.37 20.53 13.58
C GLU A 68 13.51 21.57 14.70
N ARG A 69 12.48 22.38 14.92
CA ARG A 69 12.48 23.40 15.99
C ARG A 69 12.58 22.77 17.39
N VAL A 70 12.09 21.54 17.55
CA VAL A 70 12.11 20.82 18.84
C VAL A 70 13.16 19.70 18.88
N THR A 71 14.12 19.68 17.94
CA THR A 71 15.12 18.59 17.80
C THR A 71 15.81 18.24 19.12
N ARG A 72 16.22 19.23 19.93
CA ARG A 72 16.94 18.97 21.19
C ARG A 72 16.07 18.23 22.20
N ASN A 73 14.78 18.54 22.26
CA ASN A 73 13.84 17.83 23.14
C ASN A 73 13.64 16.38 22.66
N LEU A 74 13.51 16.19 21.34
CA LEU A 74 13.39 14.87 20.74
C LEU A 74 14.65 14.01 20.94
N ASP A 75 15.84 14.59 20.81
CA ASP A 75 17.11 13.89 21.04
C ASP A 75 17.25 13.41 22.50
N ASN A 76 16.75 14.20 23.45
CA ASN A 76 16.76 13.84 24.87
C ASN A 76 15.70 12.77 25.20
N THR A 77 14.50 12.92 24.66
CA THR A 77 13.38 11.99 24.92
C THR A 77 13.62 10.63 24.27
N PHE A 78 14.15 10.62 23.04
CA PHE A 78 14.43 9.41 22.26
C PHE A 78 15.93 9.09 22.25
N ASN A 79 16.51 8.89 23.43
CA ASN A 79 17.92 8.56 23.58
C ASN A 79 18.20 7.06 23.32
N PHE A 80 18.34 6.68 22.05
CA PHE A 80 18.69 5.31 21.66
C PHE A 80 20.12 4.92 22.01
N ARG A 81 21.04 5.89 22.14
CA ARG A 81 22.43 5.64 22.52
C ARG A 81 22.52 5.03 23.92
N GLY A 82 21.68 5.50 24.84
CA GLY A 82 21.59 4.97 26.20
C GLY A 82 21.02 3.55 26.31
N LEU A 83 20.41 3.03 25.24
CA LEU A 83 19.80 1.70 25.20
C LEU A 83 20.70 0.64 24.54
N LEU A 84 21.87 1.04 24.02
CA LEU A 84 22.79 0.11 23.39
C LEU A 84 23.39 -0.86 24.40
N LEU A 85 23.44 -2.13 24.01
CA LEU A 85 24.19 -3.14 24.73
C LEU A 85 25.68 -3.02 24.37
N LYS A 86 26.53 -3.75 25.10
CA LYS A 86 27.95 -3.88 24.80
C LYS A 86 28.14 -4.31 23.33
N ASN A 87 29.16 -3.78 22.66
CA ASN A 87 29.48 -4.06 21.24
C ASN A 87 28.45 -3.50 20.23
N GLU A 88 27.80 -2.36 20.53
CA GLU A 88 26.92 -1.65 19.58
C GLU A 88 25.72 -2.49 19.09
N VAL A 89 25.23 -3.36 19.98
CA VAL A 89 24.05 -4.19 19.71
C VAL A 89 22.80 -3.41 20.09
N LEU A 90 21.88 -3.25 19.14
CA LEU A 90 20.54 -2.74 19.42
C LEU A 90 19.74 -3.81 20.17
N PRO A 91 19.04 -3.44 21.26
CA PRO A 91 18.22 -4.36 22.01
C PRO A 91 17.04 -4.88 21.17
N PRO A 92 16.47 -6.04 21.54
CA PRO A 92 15.26 -6.53 20.90
C PRO A 92 14.07 -5.62 21.24
N ILE A 93 13.12 -5.53 20.30
CA ILE A 93 11.86 -4.81 20.52
C ILE A 93 10.80 -5.80 20.94
N LEU A 94 10.20 -5.55 22.11
CA LEU A 94 9.17 -6.38 22.71
C LEU A 94 7.79 -5.75 22.51
N ARG A 95 6.79 -6.59 22.24
CA ARG A 95 5.36 -6.25 22.35
C ARG A 95 4.84 -6.87 23.63
N GLU A 96 4.21 -6.07 24.46
CA GLU A 96 3.43 -6.57 25.60
C GLU A 96 1.93 -6.45 25.27
N SER A 97 1.18 -7.52 25.52
CA SER A 97 -0.28 -7.52 25.50
C SER A 97 -0.79 -8.00 26.85
N SER A 98 -1.65 -7.21 27.49
CA SER A 98 -2.28 -7.56 28.76
C SER A 98 -3.71 -8.05 28.57
N GLY A 99 -4.18 -8.99 29.39
CA GLY A 99 -5.57 -9.42 29.39
C GLY A 99 -5.99 -10.14 28.10
N ASN A 100 -5.08 -10.92 27.52
CA ASN A 100 -5.37 -11.65 26.29
C ASN A 100 -6.22 -12.88 26.61
N VAL A 101 -7.37 -13.01 25.93
CA VAL A 101 -8.25 -14.17 26.01
C VAL A 101 -8.32 -14.78 24.63
N SER A 102 -7.76 -15.99 24.48
CA SER A 102 -7.78 -16.74 23.23
C SER A 102 -8.67 -17.97 23.41
N MET A 103 -9.68 -18.10 22.54
CA MET A 103 -10.51 -19.31 22.43
C MET A 103 -9.97 -20.15 21.28
N GLU A 104 -9.33 -21.27 21.59
CA GLU A 104 -8.75 -22.19 20.59
C GLU A 104 -9.75 -23.29 20.20
N SER A 105 -10.73 -23.58 21.07
CA SER A 105 -11.82 -24.53 20.85
C SER A 105 -13.02 -24.14 21.71
N PRO A 106 -14.28 -24.51 21.38
CA PRO A 106 -15.46 -24.19 22.18
C PRO A 106 -15.40 -24.65 23.64
N LEU A 107 -14.52 -25.62 23.95
CA LEU A 107 -14.31 -26.15 25.30
C LEU A 107 -13.04 -25.61 25.99
N ASN A 108 -12.14 -24.93 25.28
CA ASN A 108 -10.84 -24.53 25.81
C ASN A 108 -10.62 -23.02 25.64
N ILE A 109 -10.62 -22.30 26.77
CA ILE A 109 -10.29 -20.88 26.85
C ILE A 109 -8.91 -20.76 27.47
N ARG A 110 -7.99 -20.09 26.77
CA ARG A 110 -6.67 -19.71 27.30
C ARG A 110 -6.67 -18.22 27.61
N THR A 111 -6.61 -17.90 28.90
CA THR A 111 -6.35 -16.55 29.37
C THR A 111 -4.86 -16.40 29.66
N SER A 112 -4.28 -15.26 29.29
CA SER A 112 -2.91 -14.89 29.66
C SER A 112 -2.93 -13.46 30.19
N ASP A 113 -2.46 -13.28 31.42
CA ASP A 113 -2.39 -11.96 32.05
C ASP A 113 -1.45 -11.03 31.27
N ARG A 114 -0.29 -11.54 30.86
CA ARG A 114 0.67 -10.85 30.00
C ARG A 114 1.27 -11.79 28.96
N MET A 115 1.35 -11.31 27.73
CA MET A 115 2.03 -11.96 26.62
C MET A 115 3.13 -11.04 26.12
N LEU A 116 4.37 -11.56 26.09
CA LEU A 116 5.53 -10.87 25.55
C LEU A 116 5.96 -11.51 24.23
N GLU A 117 6.01 -10.72 23.17
CA GLU A 117 6.44 -11.13 21.85
C GLU A 117 7.67 -10.33 21.42
N ILE A 118 8.71 -11.01 20.91
CA ILE A 118 9.86 -10.33 20.31
C ILE A 118 9.51 -10.01 18.86
N ILE A 119 9.18 -8.74 18.57
CA ILE A 119 8.85 -8.30 17.20
C ILE A 119 10.11 -8.22 16.35
N GLN A 120 11.19 -7.70 16.94
CA GLN A 120 12.48 -7.57 16.26
C GLN A 120 13.57 -8.10 17.18
N PRO A 121 14.39 -9.07 16.72
CA PRO A 121 15.49 -9.59 17.51
C PRO A 121 16.61 -8.55 17.64
N ALA A 122 17.49 -8.78 18.61
CA ALA A 122 18.68 -7.97 18.80
C ALA A 122 19.60 -8.07 17.55
N ARG A 123 20.16 -6.94 17.12
CA ARG A 123 21.02 -6.88 15.93
C ARG A 123 22.16 -5.89 16.11
N PHE A 124 23.27 -6.16 15.44
CA PHE A 124 24.35 -5.18 15.27
C PHE A 124 23.89 -4.09 14.30
N SER A 125 24.17 -2.84 14.64
CA SER A 125 23.86 -1.70 13.77
C SER A 125 25.10 -0.85 13.59
N SER A 126 25.47 -0.56 12.34
CA SER A 126 26.58 0.34 12.01
C SER A 126 26.25 1.81 12.32
N ALA A 127 24.96 2.15 12.36
CA ALA A 127 24.47 3.46 12.74
C ALA A 127 23.34 3.34 13.76
N ILE A 128 23.38 4.16 14.80
CA ILE A 128 22.38 4.17 15.86
C ILE A 128 21.14 4.89 15.32
N PRO A 129 19.92 4.32 15.47
CA PRO A 129 18.71 4.98 15.06
C PRO A 129 18.50 6.26 15.87
N THR A 130 17.83 7.22 15.25
CA THR A 130 17.38 8.48 15.84
C THR A 130 15.89 8.64 15.60
N TRP A 131 15.24 9.57 16.29
CA TRP A 131 13.81 9.87 16.11
C TRP A 131 13.45 10.16 14.64
N ARG A 132 14.40 10.66 13.85
CA ARG A 132 14.24 10.93 12.41
C ARG A 132 13.87 9.69 11.60
N ASN A 133 14.31 8.51 12.01
CA ASN A 133 13.96 7.26 11.33
C ASN A 133 12.49 6.88 11.50
N TYR A 134 11.78 7.53 12.43
CA TYR A 134 10.41 7.20 12.80
C TYR A 134 9.43 8.35 12.54
N LEU A 135 9.85 9.60 12.74
CA LEU A 135 8.96 10.76 12.72
C LEU A 135 9.15 11.66 11.49
N HIS A 136 10.26 11.53 10.76
CA HIS A 136 10.52 12.37 9.60
C HIS A 136 9.80 11.82 8.36
N MET A 137 9.06 12.68 7.67
CA MET A 137 8.20 12.32 6.54
C MET A 137 8.64 12.93 5.22
#